data_AF-A0A7S3QGG5-F1
#
_entry.id   AF-A0A7S3QGG5-F1
#
_cell.length_a   1.000
_cell.length_b   1.000
_cell.length_c   1.000
_cell.angle_alpha   90.00
_cell.angle_beta   90.00
_cell.angle_gamma   90.00
#
_symmetry.space_group_name_H-M   'P 1'
#
loop_
_entity.id
_entity.type
_entity.pdbx_description
1 polymer ?
#
loop_
_entity_poly.entity_id
_entity_poly.type
_entity_poly.pdbx_seq_one_letter_code
_entity_poly.pdbx_strand_id
1 'polypeptide(L)'
;AAAYLLQVFRKLAHRPLIKHNTEKRYLDLRAMFQKQCNVIRREFDDCHRKPPLKINESSFAGSALWAKSRSSFIEKGLEEIRNSIGDVSNFDDSLDVTCAEQIEAFNAYQNQKYEDWLDRIETMNSNHLQERLDQPILKKLTGSRNQYFDGVISNFDTDIASIFTEAHFWDKLRNDTFVTPNQILGICHQREVLRVVRERVMMLVRAHNDFQEDLKGTSMLYLDYLKILEKKLWPG
;
A
#
# COMPACT_ATOMS: atom_id res chain seq x y z
N ALA A 1 2.86 -15.75 23.71
CA ALA A 1 3.36 -15.87 25.10
C ALA A 1 2.50 -16.80 25.98
N ALA A 2 1.19 -16.55 26.10
CA ALA A 2 0.28 -17.41 26.89
C ALA A 2 0.16 -18.84 26.33
N ALA A 3 0.05 -19.00 25.01
CA ALA A 3 0.00 -20.32 24.36
C ALA A 3 1.28 -21.16 24.60
N TYR A 4 2.45 -20.52 24.51
CA TYR A 4 3.74 -21.15 24.82
C TYR A 4 3.84 -21.60 26.28
N LEU A 5 3.42 -20.76 27.24
CA LEU A 5 3.40 -21.13 28.66
C LEU A 5 2.48 -22.33 28.90
N LEU A 6 1.29 -22.37 28.28
CA LEU A 6 0.37 -23.51 28.36
C LEU A 6 1.01 -24.78 27.81
N GLN A 7 1.74 -24.68 26.69
CA GLN A 7 2.47 -25.80 26.11
C GLN A 7 3.54 -26.35 27.09
N VAL A 8 4.26 -25.48 27.79
CA VAL A 8 5.25 -25.87 28.81
C VAL A 8 4.59 -26.50 30.03
N PHE A 9 3.56 -25.86 30.60
CA PHE A 9 2.84 -26.37 31.77
C PHE A 9 2.20 -27.73 31.50
N ARG A 10 1.70 -27.94 30.27
CA ARG A 10 1.16 -29.22 29.83
C ARG A 10 2.22 -30.33 29.84
N LYS A 11 3.43 -30.07 29.34
CA LYS A 11 4.55 -31.04 29.36
C LYS A 11 4.93 -31.44 30.79
N LEU A 12 4.72 -30.54 31.76
CA LEU A 12 4.99 -30.76 33.18
C LEU A 12 3.79 -31.34 33.95
N ALA A 13 2.60 -31.37 33.35
CA ALA A 13 1.36 -31.75 34.01
C ALA A 13 1.17 -33.28 34.06
N HIS A 14 1.82 -33.94 35.02
CA HIS A 14 1.62 -35.38 35.25
C HIS A 14 0.39 -35.68 36.13
N ARG A 15 0.01 -34.76 37.03
CA ARG A 15 -1.13 -34.94 37.95
C ARG A 15 -2.46 -34.61 37.28
N PRO A 16 -3.53 -35.41 37.51
CA PRO A 16 -4.83 -35.22 36.86
C PRO A 16 -5.45 -33.84 37.16
N LEU A 17 -5.28 -33.32 38.38
CA LEU A 17 -5.76 -31.99 38.75
C LEU A 17 -5.07 -30.88 37.94
N ILE A 18 -3.77 -31.03 37.65
CA ILE A 18 -3.01 -30.06 36.87
C ILE A 18 -3.43 -30.13 35.40
N LYS A 19 -3.63 -31.35 34.87
CA LYS A 19 -4.15 -31.56 33.51
C LYS A 19 -5.51 -30.88 33.31
N HIS A 20 -6.44 -31.11 34.22
CA HIS A 20 -7.76 -30.47 34.19
C HIS A 20 -7.67 -28.93 34.23
N ASN A 21 -6.81 -28.38 35.09
CA ASN A 21 -6.61 -26.93 35.14
C ASN A 21 -5.96 -26.39 33.85
N THR A 22 -5.01 -27.12 33.24
CA THR A 22 -4.43 -26.71 31.95
C THR A 22 -5.46 -26.77 30.81
N GLU A 23 -6.36 -27.75 30.81
CA GLU A 23 -7.47 -27.84 29.85
C GLU A 23 -8.43 -26.66 29.99
N LYS A 24 -8.81 -26.30 31.22
CA LYS A 24 -9.64 -25.12 31.47
C LYS A 24 -8.99 -23.84 30.95
N ARG A 25 -7.68 -23.67 31.15
CA ARG A 25 -6.94 -22.50 30.65
C ARG A 25 -6.78 -22.48 29.14
N TYR A 26 -6.70 -23.65 28.50
CA TYR A 26 -6.76 -23.75 27.05
C TYR A 26 -8.12 -23.27 26.52
N LEU A 27 -9.23 -23.65 27.15
CA LEU A 27 -10.56 -23.16 26.77
C LEU A 27 -10.69 -21.63 26.93
N ASP A 28 -10.14 -21.07 28.02
CA ASP A 28 -10.07 -19.62 28.22
C ASP A 28 -9.29 -18.93 27.08
N LEU A 29 -8.12 -19.47 26.72
CA LEU A 29 -7.27 -18.97 25.63
C LEU A 29 -8.01 -19.02 24.29
N ARG A 30 -8.67 -20.14 23.98
CA ARG A 30 -9.47 -20.32 22.77
C ARG A 30 -10.60 -19.29 22.69
N ALA A 31 -11.33 -19.08 23.79
CA ALA A 31 -12.40 -18.09 23.84
C ALA A 31 -11.87 -16.65 23.70
N MET A 32 -10.70 -16.33 24.25
CA MET A 32 -10.05 -15.03 24.05
C MET A 32 -9.66 -14.81 22.60
N PHE A 33 -9.08 -15.82 21.94
CA PHE A 33 -8.73 -15.72 20.53
C PHE A 33 -9.96 -15.62 19.62
N GLN A 34 -11.01 -16.39 19.88
CA GLN A 34 -12.27 -16.27 19.14
C GLN A 34 -12.85 -14.85 19.23
N LYS A 35 -12.77 -14.21 20.41
CA LYS A 35 -13.14 -12.80 20.56
C LYS A 35 -12.26 -11.88 19.70
N GLN A 36 -10.95 -12.13 19.63
CA GLN A 36 -10.04 -11.37 18.77
C GLN A 36 -10.37 -11.54 17.28
N CYS A 37 -10.62 -12.76 16.81
CA CYS A 37 -11.08 -13.02 15.43
C CYS A 37 -12.36 -12.24 15.10
N ASN A 38 -13.31 -12.22 16.04
CA ASN A 38 -14.56 -11.46 15.87
C ASN A 38 -14.33 -9.94 15.82
N VAL A 39 -13.37 -9.41 16.57
CA VAL A 39 -12.98 -7.99 16.49
C VAL A 39 -12.36 -7.68 15.14
N ILE A 40 -11.40 -8.50 14.69
CA ILE A 40 -10.74 -8.35 13.38
C ILE A 40 -11.76 -8.40 12.25
N ARG A 41 -12.75 -9.30 12.35
CA ARG A 41 -13.82 -9.38 11.36
C ARG A 41 -14.67 -8.11 11.32
N ARG A 42 -15.06 -7.57 12.47
CA ARG A 42 -15.81 -6.31 12.53
C ARG A 42 -15.00 -5.13 11.98
N GLU A 43 -13.73 -5.02 12.38
CA GLU A 43 -12.82 -4.00 11.83
C GLU A 43 -12.69 -4.12 10.31
N PHE A 44 -12.67 -5.35 9.80
CA PHE A 44 -12.68 -5.58 8.37
C PHE A 44 -13.98 -5.10 7.73
N ASP A 45 -15.13 -5.49 8.26
CA ASP A 45 -16.44 -5.10 7.73
C ASP A 45 -16.64 -3.57 7.78
N ASP A 46 -16.13 -2.89 8.80
CA ASP A 46 -16.22 -1.43 8.94
C ASP A 46 -15.23 -0.69 8.03
N CYS A 47 -14.00 -1.20 7.89
CA CYS A 47 -12.91 -0.48 7.22
C CYS A 47 -12.59 -0.99 5.81
N HIS A 48 -13.17 -2.08 5.30
CA HIS A 48 -12.80 -2.63 3.98
C HIS A 48 -13.00 -1.62 2.84
N ARG A 49 -13.95 -0.67 2.97
CA ARG A 49 -14.18 0.39 1.97
C ARG A 49 -13.11 1.47 1.99
N LYS A 50 -12.54 1.74 3.15
CA LYS A 50 -11.49 2.75 3.35
C LYS A 50 -10.52 2.23 4.41
N PRO A 51 -9.62 1.30 4.03
CA PRO A 51 -8.71 0.72 4.98
C PRO A 51 -7.80 1.82 5.55
N PRO A 52 -7.36 1.68 6.81
CA PRO A 52 -6.47 2.64 7.46
C PRO A 52 -5.06 2.53 6.85
N LEU A 53 -4.87 3.20 5.72
CA LEU A 53 -3.60 3.28 5.00
C LEU A 53 -2.79 4.47 5.49
N LYS A 54 -1.45 4.32 5.50
CA LYS A 54 -0.54 5.44 5.73
C LYS A 54 -0.55 6.39 4.53
N ILE A 55 -0.11 7.63 4.76
CA ILE A 55 -0.06 8.70 3.73
C ILE A 55 0.72 8.29 2.47
N ASN A 56 1.70 7.38 2.60
CA ASN A 56 2.53 6.89 1.50
C ASN A 56 2.21 5.45 1.07
N GLU A 57 1.14 4.85 1.58
CA GLU A 57 0.72 3.51 1.15
C GLU A 57 -0.19 3.59 -0.07
N SER A 58 0.00 2.66 -1.00
CA SER A 58 -0.76 2.62 -2.24
C SER A 58 -2.20 2.16 -2.00
N SER A 59 -3.13 2.64 -2.83
CA SER A 59 -4.57 2.39 -2.63
C SER A 59 -4.91 0.91 -2.78
N PHE A 60 -4.48 0.26 -3.86
CA PHE A 60 -4.79 -1.16 -4.10
C PHE A 60 -3.89 -2.09 -3.28
N ALA A 61 -2.57 -2.02 -3.48
CA ALA A 61 -1.64 -2.94 -2.82
C ALA A 61 -1.56 -2.71 -1.30
N GLY A 62 -1.71 -1.47 -0.81
CA GLY A 62 -1.81 -1.18 0.62
C GLY A 62 -3.07 -1.79 1.25
N SER A 63 -4.21 -1.72 0.55
CA SER A 63 -5.45 -2.38 0.99
C SER A 63 -5.30 -3.91 1.04
N ALA A 64 -4.62 -4.48 0.05
CA ALA A 64 -4.35 -5.91 0.01
C ALA A 64 -3.37 -6.34 1.12
N LEU A 65 -2.32 -5.55 1.38
CA LEU A 65 -1.37 -5.76 2.47
C LEU A 65 -2.04 -5.70 3.83
N TRP A 66 -2.96 -4.74 4.01
CA TRP A 66 -3.80 -4.63 5.19
C TRP A 66 -4.55 -5.94 5.40
N ALA A 67 -5.31 -6.43 4.42
CA ALA A 67 -6.01 -7.72 4.53
C ALA A 67 -5.05 -8.90 4.80
N LYS A 68 -3.93 -8.99 4.09
CA LYS A 68 -2.90 -10.04 4.28
C LYS A 68 -2.38 -10.10 5.70
N SER A 69 -2.12 -8.95 6.32
CA SER A 69 -1.65 -8.90 7.71
C SER A 69 -2.70 -9.41 8.70
N ARG A 70 -4.00 -9.27 8.40
CA ARG A 70 -5.09 -9.82 9.22
C ARG A 70 -5.22 -11.33 9.03
N SER A 71 -5.15 -11.82 7.79
CA SER A 71 -5.07 -13.27 7.51
C SER A 71 -3.89 -13.91 8.25
N SER A 72 -2.69 -13.33 8.13
CA SER A 72 -1.49 -13.87 8.78
C SER A 72 -1.57 -13.86 10.30
N PHE A 73 -2.26 -12.88 10.88
CA PHE A 73 -2.52 -12.85 12.33
C PHE A 73 -3.43 -14.02 12.75
N ILE A 74 -4.52 -14.27 12.01
CA ILE A 74 -5.44 -15.38 12.31
C ILE A 74 -4.75 -16.73 12.11
N GLU A 75 -4.03 -16.92 11.00
CA GLU A 75 -3.30 -18.16 10.71
C GLU A 75 -2.29 -18.51 11.81
N LYS A 76 -1.43 -17.56 12.18
CA LYS A 76 -0.42 -17.77 13.24
C LYS A 76 -1.07 -18.00 14.59
N GLY A 77 -2.12 -17.25 14.92
CA GLY A 77 -2.84 -17.43 16.19
C GLY A 77 -3.52 -18.78 16.28
N LEU A 78 -4.14 -19.25 15.19
CA LEU A 78 -4.76 -20.56 15.11
C LEU A 78 -3.71 -21.67 15.23
N GLU A 79 -2.56 -21.51 14.57
CA GLU A 79 -1.44 -22.45 14.69
C GLU A 79 -0.89 -22.51 16.12
N GLU A 80 -0.73 -21.37 16.81
CA GLU A 80 -0.32 -21.33 18.22
C GLU A 80 -1.31 -22.05 19.14
N ILE A 81 -2.61 -21.89 18.88
CA ILE A 81 -3.68 -22.57 19.63
C ILE A 81 -3.61 -24.06 19.36
N ARG A 82 -3.53 -24.48 18.10
CA ARG A 82 -3.37 -25.89 17.69
C ARG A 82 -2.15 -26.54 18.33
N ASN A 83 -1.03 -25.82 18.40
CA ASN A 83 0.20 -26.32 19.03
C ASN A 83 0.12 -26.38 20.56
N SER A 84 -0.85 -25.70 21.17
CA SER A 84 -1.13 -25.77 22.61
C SER A 84 -2.15 -26.86 22.98
N ILE A 85 -2.81 -27.46 21.98
CA ILE A 85 -3.79 -28.56 22.14
C ILE A 85 -3.12 -29.81 22.71
N GLY A 86 -3.93 -30.58 23.45
CA GLY A 86 -3.61 -31.93 23.84
C GLY A 86 -4.42 -33.02 23.17
N ASP A 87 -4.29 -34.26 23.67
CA ASP A 87 -5.32 -35.31 23.52
C ASP A 87 -6.60 -34.86 24.23
N VAL A 88 -7.28 -33.86 23.68
CA VAL A 88 -8.59 -33.41 24.10
C VAL A 88 -9.55 -34.11 23.14
N SER A 89 -10.22 -35.13 23.63
CA SER A 89 -11.07 -36.03 22.84
C SER A 89 -12.32 -35.38 22.23
N ASN A 90 -12.60 -34.12 22.60
CA ASN A 90 -13.72 -33.33 22.08
C ASN A 90 -13.17 -32.05 21.46
N PHE A 91 -12.63 -32.17 20.24
CA PHE A 91 -12.23 -31.02 19.46
C PHE A 91 -13.48 -30.39 18.84
N ASP A 92 -13.70 -29.11 19.14
CA ASP A 92 -14.75 -28.30 18.52
C ASP A 92 -14.12 -27.58 17.32
N ASP A 93 -14.34 -28.13 16.13
CA ASP A 93 -13.84 -27.60 14.85
C ASP A 93 -14.46 -26.24 14.47
N SER A 94 -15.47 -25.75 15.21
CA SER A 94 -16.18 -24.51 14.84
C SER A 94 -15.27 -23.29 14.75
N LEU A 95 -14.23 -23.20 15.58
CA LEU A 95 -13.26 -22.10 15.53
C LEU A 95 -12.40 -22.18 14.26
N ASP A 96 -11.95 -23.37 13.90
CA ASP A 96 -11.13 -23.62 12.71
C ASP A 96 -11.92 -23.29 11.44
N VAL A 97 -13.19 -23.71 11.39
CA VAL A 97 -14.12 -23.36 10.30
C VAL A 97 -14.30 -21.84 10.22
N THR A 98 -14.61 -21.18 11.35
CA THR A 98 -14.80 -19.71 11.38
C THR A 98 -13.54 -18.97 10.92
N CYS A 99 -12.36 -19.41 11.37
CA CYS A 99 -11.09 -18.78 10.98
C CYS A 99 -10.80 -19.00 9.49
N ALA A 100 -11.08 -20.20 8.96
CA ALA A 100 -10.91 -20.51 7.55
C ALA A 100 -11.81 -19.63 6.67
N GLU A 101 -13.10 -19.48 7.02
CA GLU A 101 -14.05 -18.60 6.32
C GLU A 101 -13.58 -17.13 6.34
N GLN A 102 -13.04 -16.65 7.47
CA GLN A 102 -12.50 -15.29 7.58
C GLN A 102 -11.25 -15.08 6.71
N ILE A 103 -10.33 -16.04 6.73
CA ILE A 103 -9.12 -16.01 5.90
C ILE A 103 -9.49 -16.03 4.42
N GLU A 104 -10.45 -16.87 4.03
CA GLU A 104 -10.96 -16.94 2.65
C GLU A 104 -11.55 -15.60 2.22
N ALA A 105 -12.36 -14.95 3.06
CA ALA A 105 -12.91 -13.63 2.77
C ALA A 105 -11.81 -12.57 2.59
N PHE A 106 -10.75 -12.61 3.39
CA PHE A 106 -9.61 -11.69 3.24
C PHE A 106 -8.78 -11.97 1.97
N ASN A 107 -8.65 -13.24 1.58
CA ASN A 107 -7.97 -13.62 0.34
C ASN A 107 -8.79 -13.24 -0.89
N ALA A 108 -10.11 -13.42 -0.85
CA ALA A 108 -11.02 -12.96 -1.89
C ALA A 108 -10.94 -11.43 -2.07
N TYR A 109 -10.87 -10.68 -0.97
CA TYR A 109 -10.67 -9.23 -1.01
C TYR A 109 -9.31 -8.84 -1.62
N GLN A 110 -8.24 -9.55 -1.28
CA GLN A 110 -6.92 -9.33 -1.89
C GLN A 110 -6.96 -9.55 -3.41
N ASN A 111 -7.58 -10.65 -3.85
CA ASN A 111 -7.74 -10.96 -5.27
C ASN A 111 -8.59 -9.89 -5.97
N GLN A 112 -9.70 -9.47 -5.37
CA GLN A 112 -10.51 -8.38 -5.92
C GLN A 112 -9.70 -7.08 -6.09
N LYS A 113 -8.91 -6.70 -5.09
CA LYS A 113 -8.06 -5.48 -5.18
C LYS A 113 -6.96 -5.60 -6.22
N TYR A 114 -6.52 -6.81 -6.50
CA TYR A 114 -5.56 -7.10 -7.56
C TYR A 114 -6.21 -7.01 -8.95
N GLU A 115 -7.39 -7.59 -9.15
CA GLU A 115 -8.16 -7.44 -10.40
C GLU A 115 -8.55 -5.97 -10.65
N ASP A 116 -9.05 -5.26 -9.64
CA ASP A 116 -9.36 -3.82 -9.74
C ASP A 116 -8.11 -3.01 -10.20
N TRP A 117 -6.93 -3.43 -9.77
CA TRP A 117 -5.67 -2.80 -10.16
C TRP A 117 -5.31 -3.12 -11.61
N LEU A 118 -5.45 -4.38 -12.04
CA LEU A 118 -5.24 -4.80 -13.43
C LEU A 118 -6.16 -4.03 -14.39
N ASP A 119 -7.45 -3.91 -14.07
CA ASP A 119 -8.41 -3.13 -14.85
C ASP A 119 -8.00 -1.65 -14.96
N ARG A 120 -7.48 -1.07 -13.87
CA ARG A 120 -6.95 0.30 -13.89
C ARG A 120 -5.73 0.43 -14.81
N ILE A 121 -4.86 -0.56 -14.84
CA ILE A 121 -3.70 -0.57 -15.74
C ILE A 121 -4.15 -0.71 -17.20
N GLU A 122 -5.08 -1.61 -17.48
CA GLU A 122 -5.58 -1.85 -18.83
C GLU A 122 -6.26 -0.60 -19.40
N THR A 123 -7.15 0.03 -18.63
CA THR A 123 -7.78 1.31 -19.01
C THR A 123 -6.77 2.42 -19.24
N MET A 124 -5.67 2.49 -18.47
CA MET A 124 -4.60 3.47 -18.71
C MET A 124 -3.71 3.14 -19.91
N ASN A 125 -3.47 1.85 -20.19
CA ASN A 125 -2.76 1.43 -21.40
C ASN A 125 -3.55 1.79 -22.66
N SER A 126 -4.88 1.62 -22.64
CA SER A 126 -5.75 2.08 -23.72
C SER A 126 -5.70 3.59 -23.95
N ASN A 127 -5.35 4.37 -22.92
CA ASN A 127 -5.20 5.83 -22.97
C ASN A 127 -3.78 6.28 -23.35
N HIS A 128 -2.98 5.41 -23.99
CA HIS A 128 -1.62 5.71 -24.44
C HIS A 128 -0.70 6.20 -23.31
N LEU A 129 -0.49 5.34 -22.30
CA LEU A 129 0.37 5.60 -21.14
C LEU A 129 1.76 6.17 -21.50
N GLN A 130 2.31 5.75 -22.65
CA GLN A 130 3.58 6.24 -23.16
C GLN A 130 3.48 7.67 -23.72
N GLU A 131 2.37 8.04 -24.36
CA GLU A 131 2.13 9.42 -24.84
C GLU A 131 1.91 10.39 -23.67
N ARG A 132 1.40 9.93 -22.53
CA ARG A 132 1.35 10.73 -21.28
C ARG A 132 2.75 10.99 -20.71
N LEU A 133 3.71 10.07 -20.91
CA LEU A 133 5.11 10.26 -20.51
C LEU A 133 5.85 11.22 -21.45
N ASP A 134 5.44 11.28 -22.72
CA ASP A 134 6.00 12.18 -23.74
C ASP A 134 5.46 13.62 -23.65
N GLN A 135 4.52 13.89 -22.74
CA GLN A 135 4.03 15.25 -22.48
C GLN A 135 5.16 16.11 -21.91
N PRO A 136 5.23 17.41 -22.28
CA PRO A 136 6.24 18.31 -21.75
C PRO A 136 6.11 18.40 -20.23
N ILE A 137 7.22 18.09 -19.56
CA ILE A 137 7.32 17.97 -18.10
C ILE A 137 7.14 19.34 -17.42
N LEU A 138 7.43 20.41 -18.16
CA LEU A 138 7.17 21.78 -17.75
C LEU A 138 5.89 22.25 -18.42
N LYS A 139 4.97 22.85 -17.67
CA LYS A 139 3.87 23.66 -18.22
C LYS A 139 3.95 25.06 -17.62
N LYS A 140 3.91 26.10 -18.47
CA LYS A 140 3.71 27.47 -18.02
C LYS A 140 2.27 27.61 -17.51
N LEU A 141 2.08 28.19 -16.32
CA LEU A 141 0.75 28.52 -15.83
C LEU A 141 0.26 29.86 -16.39
N THR A 142 0.12 29.97 -17.71
CA THR A 142 -0.48 31.17 -18.30
C THR A 142 -2.01 31.06 -18.24
N GLY A 143 -2.63 31.64 -17.20
CA GLY A 143 -4.05 32.01 -17.23
C GLY A 143 -5.07 30.99 -16.69
N SER A 144 -4.77 30.26 -15.61
CA SER A 144 -5.84 29.58 -14.84
C SER A 144 -6.31 30.50 -13.72
N ARG A 145 -7.61 30.89 -13.74
CA ARG A 145 -8.48 31.68 -12.81
C ARG A 145 -7.91 32.52 -11.64
N ASN A 146 -6.73 32.24 -11.10
CA ASN A 146 -5.98 33.07 -10.17
C ASN A 146 -4.94 33.90 -10.93
N GLN A 147 -5.33 35.13 -11.25
CA GLN A 147 -4.61 36.14 -12.04
C GLN A 147 -3.29 36.64 -11.40
N TYR A 148 -2.71 35.92 -10.44
CA TYR A 148 -1.59 36.38 -9.59
C TYR A 148 -0.37 35.43 -9.58
N PHE A 149 -0.42 34.30 -10.27
CA PHE A 149 0.70 33.33 -10.29
C PHE A 149 1.12 33.01 -11.73
N ASP A 150 2.11 33.76 -12.22
CA ASP A 150 2.88 33.41 -13.42
C ASP A 150 4.08 32.59 -12.95
N GLY A 151 3.98 31.27 -13.06
CA GLY A 151 4.99 30.33 -12.55
C GLY A 151 4.96 29.04 -13.34
N VAL A 152 6.06 28.28 -13.25
CA VAL A 152 6.17 27.00 -13.95
C VAL A 152 5.68 25.88 -13.02
N ILE A 153 4.86 24.97 -13.54
CA ILE A 153 4.45 23.76 -12.82
C ILE A 153 5.03 22.54 -13.52
N SER A 154 5.45 21.57 -12.72
CA SER A 154 5.86 20.27 -13.23
C SER A 154 4.61 19.41 -13.54
N ASN A 155 4.38 19.12 -14.82
CA ASN A 155 3.32 18.26 -15.33
C ASN A 155 3.70 16.78 -15.17
N PHE A 156 4.11 16.37 -13.96
CA PHE A 156 4.32 14.96 -13.67
C PHE A 156 2.99 14.29 -13.37
N ASP A 157 2.76 13.19 -14.06
CA ASP A 157 1.55 12.43 -13.91
C ASP A 157 1.49 11.69 -12.57
N THR A 158 0.60 12.14 -11.69
CA THR A 158 0.41 11.53 -10.38
C THR A 158 -0.13 10.10 -10.48
N ASP A 159 -0.87 9.78 -11.55
CA ASP A 159 -1.41 8.44 -11.77
C ASP A 159 -0.30 7.45 -12.06
N ILE A 160 0.63 7.82 -12.95
CA ILE A 160 1.78 6.99 -13.31
C ILE A 160 2.69 6.76 -12.10
N ALA A 161 2.93 7.81 -11.31
CA ALA A 161 3.68 7.68 -10.06
C ALA A 161 2.99 6.71 -9.08
N SER A 162 1.66 6.74 -8.99
CA SER A 162 0.90 5.81 -8.15
C SER A 162 1.04 4.36 -8.62
N ILE A 163 1.02 4.10 -9.93
CA ILE A 163 1.21 2.76 -10.50
C ILE A 163 2.59 2.20 -10.15
N PHE A 164 3.64 3.03 -10.22
CA PHE A 164 4.98 2.57 -9.83
C PHE A 164 5.09 2.17 -8.37
N THR A 165 4.42 2.92 -7.49
CA THR A 165 4.36 2.54 -6.07
C THR A 165 3.55 1.26 -5.89
N GLU A 166 2.42 1.12 -6.59
CA GLU A 166 1.58 -0.08 -6.55
C GLU A 166 2.31 -1.32 -7.04
N ALA A 167 2.96 -1.25 -8.21
CA ALA A 167 3.75 -2.34 -8.77
C ALA A 167 4.87 -2.79 -7.83
N HIS A 168 5.54 -1.84 -7.16
CA HIS A 168 6.57 -2.17 -6.18
C HIS A 168 6.02 -2.90 -4.95
N PHE A 169 4.86 -2.48 -4.45
CA PHE A 169 4.22 -3.14 -3.32
C PHE A 169 3.66 -4.51 -3.70
N TRP A 170 3.11 -4.68 -4.89
CA TRP A 170 2.67 -5.97 -5.41
C TRP A 170 3.83 -6.96 -5.58
N ASP A 171 4.98 -6.50 -6.08
CA ASP A 171 6.20 -7.31 -6.18
C ASP A 171 6.72 -7.77 -4.80
N LYS A 172 6.60 -6.90 -3.77
CA LYS A 172 6.93 -7.29 -2.39
C LYS A 172 5.89 -8.23 -1.75
N LEU A 173 4.63 -8.11 -2.17
CA LEU A 173 3.52 -8.95 -1.72
C LEU A 173 3.53 -10.33 -2.37
N ARG A 174 4.36 -10.53 -3.40
CA ARG A 174 4.50 -11.74 -4.21
C ARG A 174 4.43 -13.01 -3.37
N ASN A 175 3.22 -13.52 -3.32
CA ASN A 175 2.93 -14.94 -3.17
C ASN A 175 2.70 -15.45 -4.60
N ASP A 176 2.81 -16.76 -4.86
CA ASP A 176 2.72 -17.38 -6.20
C ASP A 176 1.50 -16.94 -7.06
N THR A 177 0.49 -16.33 -6.46
CA THR A 177 -0.74 -15.82 -7.08
C THR A 177 -0.65 -14.40 -7.67
N PHE A 178 0.28 -13.54 -7.23
CA PHE A 178 0.32 -12.13 -7.66
C PHE A 178 1.57 -11.84 -8.48
N VAL A 179 1.40 -11.63 -9.80
CA VAL A 179 2.51 -11.44 -10.75
C VAL A 179 2.37 -10.11 -11.47
N THR A 180 3.36 -9.22 -11.32
CA THR A 180 3.37 -7.95 -12.04
C THR A 180 3.25 -8.18 -13.56
N PRO A 181 2.24 -7.61 -14.23
CA PRO A 181 2.09 -7.74 -15.68
C PRO A 181 3.32 -7.23 -16.44
N ASN A 182 3.68 -7.92 -17.53
CA ASN A 182 4.81 -7.57 -18.38
C ASN A 182 4.75 -6.13 -18.91
N GLN A 183 3.53 -5.62 -19.14
CA GLN A 183 3.25 -4.25 -19.57
C GLN A 183 3.82 -3.21 -18.59
N ILE A 184 3.74 -3.49 -17.29
CA ILE A 184 4.25 -2.60 -16.24
C ILE A 184 5.74 -2.80 -16.04
N LEU A 185 6.24 -4.01 -16.26
CA LEU A 185 7.67 -4.32 -16.11
C LEU A 185 8.54 -3.40 -16.97
N GLY A 186 8.14 -3.20 -18.23
CA GLY A 186 8.81 -2.28 -19.16
C GLY A 186 8.85 -0.82 -18.67
N ILE A 187 7.76 -0.35 -18.08
CA ILE A 187 7.63 1.02 -17.58
C ILE A 187 8.36 1.17 -16.24
N CYS A 188 8.35 0.13 -15.41
CA CYS A 188 9.11 0.06 -14.16
C CYS A 188 10.62 0.20 -14.41
N HIS A 189 11.15 -0.29 -15.54
CA HIS A 189 12.54 -0.04 -15.91
C HIS A 189 12.85 1.45 -16.15
N GLN A 190 11.86 2.22 -16.62
CA GLN A 190 11.99 3.66 -16.81
C GLN A 190 11.78 4.47 -15.52
N ARG A 191 11.25 3.85 -14.45
CA ARG A 191 10.92 4.51 -13.19
C ARG A 191 12.08 5.33 -12.61
N GLU A 192 13.29 4.76 -12.60
CA GLU A 192 14.45 5.44 -12.03
C GLU A 192 14.89 6.63 -12.90
N VAL A 193 14.86 6.46 -14.22
CA VAL A 193 15.16 7.54 -15.17
C VAL A 193 14.15 8.68 -15.00
N LEU A 194 12.86 8.37 -14.95
CA LEU A 194 11.79 9.35 -14.75
C LEU A 194 11.89 10.04 -13.39
N ARG A 195 12.30 9.32 -12.34
CA ARG A 195 12.54 9.89 -11.01
C ARG A 195 13.67 10.91 -11.04
N VAL A 196 14.82 10.57 -11.64
CA VAL A 196 15.96 11.49 -11.75
C VAL A 196 15.58 12.74 -12.54
N VAL A 197 14.85 12.58 -13.65
CA VAL A 197 14.34 13.70 -14.44
C VAL A 197 13.38 14.56 -13.60
N ARG A 198 12.47 13.94 -12.84
CA ARG A 198 11.55 14.64 -11.93
C ARG A 198 12.27 15.47 -10.89
N GLU A 199 13.25 14.90 -10.20
CA GLU A 199 14.00 15.62 -9.16
C GLU A 199 14.74 16.81 -9.76
N ARG A 200 15.40 16.63 -10.92
CA ARG A 200 16.10 17.72 -11.63
C ARG A 200 15.15 18.81 -12.10
N VAL A 201 14.01 18.44 -12.67
CA VAL A 201 13.00 19.40 -13.15
C VAL A 201 12.34 20.14 -11.99
N MET A 202 12.03 19.46 -10.88
CA MET A 202 11.47 20.11 -9.70
C MET A 202 12.46 21.09 -9.06
N MET A 203 13.75 20.78 -9.04
CA MET A 203 14.78 21.74 -8.61
C MET A 203 14.82 22.96 -9.54
N LEU A 204 14.78 22.76 -10.86
CA LEU A 204 14.78 23.84 -11.84
C LEU A 204 13.54 24.72 -11.71
N VAL A 205 12.36 24.12 -11.53
CA VAL A 205 11.09 24.85 -11.35
C VAL A 205 11.10 25.66 -10.07
N ARG A 206 11.57 25.08 -8.95
CA ARG A 206 11.69 25.82 -7.68
C ARG A 206 12.66 26.98 -7.82
N ALA A 207 13.86 26.74 -8.32
CA ALA A 207 14.85 27.79 -8.54
C ALA A 207 14.34 28.89 -9.49
N HIS A 208 13.58 28.53 -10.52
CA HIS A 208 12.96 29.51 -11.42
C HIS A 208 11.86 30.32 -10.74
N ASN A 209 10.99 29.67 -9.96
CA ASN A 209 9.90 30.34 -9.25
C ASN A 209 10.45 31.26 -8.13
N ASP A 210 11.46 30.81 -7.39
CA ASP A 210 12.18 31.62 -6.39
C ASP A 210 12.84 32.84 -7.06
N PHE A 211 13.53 32.62 -8.20
CA PHE A 211 14.13 33.70 -8.99
C PHE A 211 13.08 34.70 -9.50
N GLN A 212 11.93 34.23 -9.98
CA GLN A 212 10.84 35.09 -10.41
C GLN A 212 10.22 35.89 -9.25
N GLU A 213 10.13 35.31 -8.06
CA GLU A 213 9.64 36.00 -6.86
C GLU A 213 10.61 37.10 -6.42
N ASP A 214 11.91 36.79 -6.35
CA ASP A 214 12.98 37.76 -6.04
C ASP A 214 13.06 38.90 -7.07
N LEU A 215 12.67 38.64 -8.32
CA LEU A 215 12.74 39.62 -9.41
C LEU A 215 11.58 40.59 -9.49
N LYS A 216 10.43 40.29 -8.87
CA LYS A 216 9.27 41.19 -8.87
C LYS A 216 9.55 42.54 -8.19
N GLY A 217 10.67 42.67 -7.47
CA GLY A 217 11.14 43.92 -6.84
C GLY A 217 12.32 44.63 -7.52
N THR A 218 12.85 44.13 -8.64
CA THR A 218 14.20 44.54 -9.13
C THR A 218 14.19 45.10 -10.58
N SER A 219 15.23 45.89 -10.92
CA SER A 219 15.38 46.72 -12.14
C SER A 219 15.13 46.01 -13.49
N MET A 220 14.63 46.76 -14.51
CA MET A 220 14.27 46.28 -15.86
C MET A 220 15.34 45.44 -16.57
N LEU A 221 16.62 45.64 -16.28
CA LEU A 221 17.74 44.89 -16.87
C LEU A 221 17.66 43.38 -16.59
N TYR A 222 17.06 42.99 -15.46
CA TYR A 222 16.90 41.58 -15.12
C TYR A 222 15.74 40.91 -15.87
N LEU A 223 14.73 41.67 -16.32
CA LEU A 223 13.63 41.15 -17.13
C LEU A 223 14.13 40.66 -18.50
N ASP A 224 15.14 41.31 -19.06
CA ASP A 224 15.75 40.85 -20.32
C ASP A 224 16.59 39.58 -20.14
N TYR A 225 17.23 39.41 -18.98
CA TYR A 225 17.88 38.15 -18.63
C TYR A 225 16.88 37.01 -18.42
N LEU A 226 15.71 37.32 -17.85
CA LEU A 226 14.58 36.40 -17.68
C LEU A 226 14.05 35.91 -19.03
N LYS A 227 13.90 36.79 -20.03
CA LYS A 227 13.51 36.40 -21.40
C LYS A 227 14.51 35.45 -22.06
N ILE A 228 15.81 35.64 -21.84
CA ILE A 228 16.86 34.74 -22.36
C ILE A 228 16.79 33.37 -21.68
N LEU A 229 16.55 33.36 -20.35
CA LEU A 229 16.33 32.13 -19.59
C LEU A 229 15.09 31.39 -20.06
N GLU A 230 13.96 32.07 -20.22
CA GLU A 230 12.73 31.48 -20.74
C GLU A 230 12.94 30.90 -22.15
N LYS A 231 13.67 31.59 -23.02
CA LYS A 231 14.00 31.09 -24.37
C LYS A 231 14.86 29.84 -24.33
N LYS A 232 15.68 29.64 -23.29
CA LYS A 232 16.47 28.42 -23.09
C LYS A 232 15.68 27.29 -22.43
N LEU A 233 14.70 27.62 -21.58
CA LEU A 233 13.83 26.66 -20.88
C LEU A 233 12.80 26.02 -21.81
N TRP A 234 12.41 26.71 -22.88
CA TRP A 234 11.46 26.23 -23.89
C TRP A 234 12.12 26.17 -25.27
N PRO A 235 13.09 25.27 -25.51
CA PRO A 235 13.75 25.16 -26.80
C PRO A 235 12.89 24.35 -27.77
N GLY A 236 11.72 24.88 -28.16
CA GLY A 236 10.83 24.23 -29.13
C GLY A 236 10.08 23.03 -28.57
#